data_AF-A0A673SRI8-F1
#
_entry.id   AF-A0A673SRI8-F1
#
_cell.length_a   1.000
_cell.length_b   1.000
_cell.length_c   1.000
_cell.angle_alpha   90.00
_cell.angle_beta   90.00
_cell.angle_gamma   90.00
#
_symmetry.space_group_name_H-M   'P 1'
#
loop_
_entity.id
_entity.type
_entity.pdbx_description
1 polymer ?
#
loop_
_entity_poly.entity_id
_entity_poly.type
_entity_poly.pdbx_seq_one_letter_code
_entity_poly.pdbx_strand_id
1 'polypeptide(L)'
;GSTLSTTHCLPPLFFFLIITGEKRKMNDSHALEEAKKPRVMGDIPMELIDEVMSTITDPAAMLGPETNLLSAHSARDEAARLEERRGVIEFHVVGNSLNQKPNKKILMWLVGLQNVFSHQLPRMPKEYITRLVFDPKHKTLALIKDGRVIGGICFRMFPSQGFTEIVFCAVTSNEQVKGYGTHLMNHLKEYHIKHDILNFLTYADEYAIGYFKKQGFSKEIKIPKTKYVGYIKDYEGATLMGCELNPRIPYTEFSVIIKKQKEIIKKLIERKQAQIRKVYPGLSCFKDGVRQIPIESIPGIRETGWKPSGKEKSKEPKDPDQLYSTLKGILQQVKSHQSAWPFMEPVKRTEAPGYYEVIRFPMDLKTMSERLKNRYYVSKKLFMADLQRVFTNCKEYNPPESEYYKCANILEKFFFSKIKEAGLIDK
;
A
#
# COMPACT_ATOMS: atom_id res chain seq x y z
N GLY A 1 42.33 7.10 43.56
CA GLY A 1 40.95 6.63 43.42
C GLY A 1 40.33 7.27 42.19
N SER A 2 40.05 6.44 41.18
CA SER A 2 39.03 6.62 40.12
C SER A 2 38.85 7.99 39.45
N THR A 3 39.59 8.21 38.35
CA THR A 3 39.16 9.07 37.25
C THR A 3 38.35 8.21 36.26
N LEU A 4 37.03 8.38 36.22
CA LEU A 4 36.15 7.76 35.23
C LEU A 4 36.34 8.46 33.87
N SER A 5 37.03 7.78 32.95
CA SER A 5 37.02 8.10 31.53
C SER A 5 35.71 7.58 30.92
N THR A 6 34.81 8.49 30.56
CA THR A 6 33.62 8.21 29.74
C THR A 6 34.03 7.85 28.31
N THR A 7 34.19 6.56 28.03
CA THR A 7 34.21 6.03 26.67
C THR A 7 32.78 6.01 26.12
N HIS A 8 32.51 6.87 25.14
CA HIS A 8 31.32 6.79 24.30
C HIS A 8 31.33 5.48 23.50
N CYS A 9 30.52 4.49 23.92
CA CYS A 9 30.16 3.36 23.07
C CYS A 9 29.09 3.81 22.07
N LEU A 10 29.48 3.94 20.80
CA LEU A 10 28.54 3.97 19.67
C LEU A 10 27.81 2.61 19.59
N PRO A 11 26.48 2.57 19.40
CA PRO A 11 25.78 1.32 19.17
C PRO A 11 26.14 0.73 17.79
N PRO A 12 26.25 -0.60 17.64
CA PRO A 12 26.45 -1.21 16.34
C PRO A 12 25.21 -0.94 15.46
N LEU A 13 25.45 -0.33 14.30
CA LEU A 13 24.49 -0.16 13.22
C LEU A 13 24.01 -1.54 12.73
N PHE A 14 22.84 -1.96 13.19
CA PHE A 14 22.10 -3.06 12.56
C PHE A 14 21.60 -2.59 11.20
N PHE A 15 22.28 -3.02 10.13
CA PHE A 15 21.70 -2.98 8.79
C PHE A 15 20.57 -4.01 8.70
N PHE A 16 19.33 -3.56 8.90
CA PHE A 16 18.18 -4.31 8.43
C PHE A 16 18.16 -4.23 6.90
N LEU A 17 18.53 -5.32 6.22
CA LEU A 17 18.21 -5.48 4.81
C LEU A 17 16.68 -5.67 4.71
N ILE A 18 15.95 -4.60 4.42
CA ILE A 18 14.52 -4.66 4.12
C ILE A 18 14.37 -5.40 2.79
N ILE A 19 14.04 -6.69 2.84
CA ILE A 19 13.58 -7.44 1.66
C ILE A 19 12.12 -7.03 1.41
N THR A 20 11.87 -6.44 0.26
CA THR A 20 10.55 -5.97 -0.18
C THR A 20 9.62 -7.16 -0.44
N GLY A 21 8.52 -7.24 0.31
CA GLY A 21 7.40 -8.13 0.00
C GLY A 21 6.45 -7.49 -1.02
N GLU A 22 5.97 -8.26 -1.99
CA GLU A 22 4.95 -7.78 -2.94
C GLU A 22 3.58 -7.61 -2.25
N LYS A 23 2.99 -6.41 -2.33
CA LYS A 23 1.55 -6.20 -2.11
C LYS A 23 0.77 -6.81 -3.27
N ARG A 24 -0.42 -7.37 -2.97
CA ARG A 24 -1.38 -7.93 -3.94
C ARG A 24 -1.55 -7.01 -5.16
N LYS A 25 -1.46 -7.59 -6.36
CA LYS A 25 -1.95 -6.96 -7.58
C LYS A 25 -3.49 -6.94 -7.55
N MET A 26 -4.09 -5.77 -7.76
CA MET A 26 -5.50 -5.67 -8.13
C MET A 26 -5.61 -6.02 -9.61
N ASN A 27 -6.45 -7.01 -9.94
CA ASN A 27 -6.87 -7.27 -11.31
C ASN A 27 -8.07 -6.36 -11.61
N ASP A 28 -7.90 -5.46 -12.57
CA ASP A 28 -9.00 -4.80 -13.25
C ASP A 28 -9.52 -5.72 -14.36
N SER A 29 -10.73 -6.21 -14.19
CA SER A 29 -11.62 -6.56 -15.31
C SER A 29 -13.06 -6.59 -14.79
N HIS A 30 -13.76 -5.48 -14.97
CA HIS A 30 -15.21 -5.43 -14.85
C HIS A 30 -15.84 -6.02 -16.12
N ALA A 31 -16.57 -7.12 -15.98
CA ALA A 31 -17.68 -7.48 -16.86
C ALA A 31 -18.85 -7.88 -15.96
N LEU A 32 -20.02 -7.30 -16.23
CA LEU A 32 -21.29 -7.58 -15.55
C LEU A 32 -21.70 -9.04 -15.79
N GLU A 33 -22.02 -9.76 -14.71
CA GLU A 33 -23.24 -10.58 -14.64
C GLU A 33 -23.67 -10.74 -13.16
N GLU A 34 -24.93 -10.41 -12.89
CA GLU A 34 -25.61 -10.67 -11.63
C GLU A 34 -25.97 -12.16 -11.52
N ALA A 35 -25.14 -12.96 -10.87
CA ALA A 35 -25.56 -14.21 -10.21
C ALA A 35 -24.47 -14.70 -9.25
N LYS A 36 -24.79 -14.75 -7.95
CA LYS A 36 -24.01 -15.39 -6.86
C LYS A 36 -22.50 -15.10 -6.88
N LYS A 37 -22.08 -14.03 -6.19
CA LYS A 37 -20.65 -13.74 -5.93
C LYS A 37 -19.90 -15.02 -5.50
N PRO A 38 -18.88 -15.47 -6.26
CA PRO A 38 -17.99 -16.53 -5.80
C PRO A 38 -17.24 -16.02 -4.56
N ARG A 39 -17.26 -16.79 -3.46
CA ARG A 39 -16.47 -16.48 -2.26
C ARG A 39 -14.99 -16.38 -2.67
N VAL A 40 -14.42 -15.17 -2.61
CA VAL A 40 -12.99 -14.97 -2.88
C VAL A 40 -12.23 -15.48 -1.65
N MET A 41 -11.25 -16.35 -1.88
CA MET A 41 -10.43 -16.93 -0.82
C MET A 41 -9.67 -15.80 -0.09
N GLY A 42 -10.07 -15.49 1.14
CA GLY A 42 -9.50 -14.40 1.94
C GLY A 42 -10.48 -13.28 2.35
N ASP A 43 -11.76 -13.39 1.98
CA ASP A 43 -12.81 -12.54 2.56
C ASP A 43 -13.07 -12.94 4.02
N ILE A 44 -13.25 -11.93 4.88
CA ILE A 44 -13.63 -12.14 6.28
C ILE A 44 -15.06 -12.70 6.28
N PRO A 45 -15.33 -13.86 6.94
CA PRO A 45 -16.68 -14.42 6.99
C PRO A 45 -17.69 -13.40 7.51
N MET A 46 -18.86 -13.30 6.87
CA MET A 46 -19.95 -12.40 7.30
C MET A 46 -20.32 -12.63 8.77
N GLU A 47 -20.37 -13.89 9.20
CA GLU A 47 -20.62 -14.28 10.60
C GLU A 47 -19.64 -13.63 11.59
N LEU A 48 -18.35 -13.52 11.21
CA LEU A 48 -17.33 -12.88 12.02
C LEU A 48 -17.48 -11.35 12.03
N ILE A 49 -17.95 -10.76 10.93
CA ILE A 49 -18.28 -9.33 10.87
C ILE A 49 -19.48 -9.05 11.78
N ASP A 50 -20.52 -9.88 11.74
CA ASP A 50 -21.73 -9.73 12.55
C ASP A 50 -21.44 -9.88 14.05
N GLU A 51 -20.57 -10.83 14.44
CA GLU A 51 -20.09 -10.99 15.82
C GLU A 51 -19.26 -9.79 16.29
N VAL A 52 -18.38 -9.26 15.44
CA VAL A 52 -17.61 -8.05 15.77
C VAL A 52 -18.52 -6.83 15.89
N MET A 53 -19.51 -6.72 15.02
CA MET A 53 -20.50 -5.65 15.04
C MET A 53 -21.35 -5.68 16.30
N SER A 54 -21.85 -6.85 16.72
CA SER A 54 -22.63 -6.98 17.97
C SER A 54 -21.81 -6.54 19.19
N THR A 55 -20.50 -6.85 19.20
CA THR A 55 -19.56 -6.42 20.25
C THR A 55 -19.24 -4.92 20.21
N ILE A 56 -19.39 -4.24 19.07
CA ILE A 56 -19.18 -2.77 18.94
C ILE A 56 -20.43 -2.01 19.39
N THR A 57 -21.62 -2.57 19.16
CA THR A 57 -22.90 -1.94 19.50
C THR A 57 -23.33 -2.13 20.96
N ASP A 58 -22.62 -2.94 21.74
CA ASP A 58 -22.89 -3.15 23.17
C ASP A 58 -22.44 -1.92 24.01
N PRO A 59 -23.38 -1.21 24.66
CA PRO A 59 -23.06 -0.04 25.50
C PRO A 59 -22.13 -0.35 26.68
N ALA A 60 -22.10 -1.60 27.16
CA ALA A 60 -21.31 -2.00 28.33
C ALA A 60 -19.81 -2.19 28.02
N ALA A 61 -19.44 -2.42 26.76
CA ALA A 61 -18.05 -2.65 26.33
C ALA A 61 -17.32 -1.36 25.88
N MET A 62 -17.99 -0.21 25.88
CA MET A 62 -17.44 1.11 25.51
C MET A 62 -16.66 1.80 26.65
N LEU A 63 -15.86 1.03 27.40
CA LEU A 63 -14.96 1.55 28.45
C LEU A 63 -13.52 1.61 27.94
N GLY A 64 -13.22 2.67 27.20
CA GLY A 64 -11.85 3.08 26.90
C GLY A 64 -11.83 4.54 26.49
N PRO A 65 -10.80 5.32 26.87
CA PRO A 65 -10.69 6.70 26.41
C PRO A 65 -10.67 6.67 24.89
N GLU A 66 -11.63 7.34 24.25
CA GLU A 66 -11.64 7.49 22.79
C GLU A 66 -10.29 8.06 22.39
N THR A 67 -9.39 7.23 21.86
CA THR A 67 -8.19 7.73 21.23
C THR A 67 -8.68 8.56 20.07
N ASN A 68 -8.57 9.89 20.21
CA ASN A 68 -8.78 10.94 19.21
C ASN A 68 -7.86 10.71 17.99
N LEU A 69 -8.06 9.60 17.27
CA LEU A 69 -7.38 9.17 16.06
C LEU A 69 -8.23 9.45 14.82
N LEU A 70 -9.19 10.37 14.96
CA LEU A 70 -9.82 11.03 13.85
C LEU A 70 -9.01 12.29 13.53
N SER A 71 -8.76 12.50 12.24
CA SER A 71 -8.33 13.81 11.75
C SER A 71 -9.31 14.86 12.29
N ALA A 72 -8.80 16.03 12.73
CA ALA A 72 -9.62 17.16 13.18
C ALA A 72 -10.77 17.52 12.19
N HIS A 73 -10.65 17.11 10.93
CA HIS A 73 -11.65 17.26 9.89
C HIS A 73 -12.89 16.37 10.06
N SER A 74 -12.75 15.13 10.53
CA SER A 74 -13.89 14.23 10.77
C SER A 74 -14.73 14.73 11.95
N ALA A 75 -14.08 15.29 12.98
CA ALA A 75 -14.76 15.92 14.11
C ALA A 75 -15.53 17.18 13.70
N ARG A 76 -15.00 17.97 12.74
CA ARG A 76 -15.67 19.17 12.21
C ARG A 76 -16.91 18.83 11.37
N ASP A 77 -16.80 17.85 10.47
CA ASP A 77 -17.94 17.35 9.69
C ASP A 77 -19.04 16.77 10.60
N GLU A 78 -18.65 16.12 11.69
CA GLU A 78 -19.57 15.62 12.71
C GLU A 78 -20.31 16.73 13.47
N ALA A 79 -19.63 17.83 13.80
CA ALA A 79 -20.26 18.99 14.42
C ALA A 79 -21.35 19.60 13.53
N ALA A 80 -21.05 19.83 12.24
CA ALA A 80 -22.04 20.36 11.29
C ALA A 80 -23.26 19.45 11.15
N ARG A 81 -23.06 18.13 11.08
CA ARG A 81 -24.15 17.14 11.04
C ARG A 81 -25.00 17.18 12.31
N LEU A 82 -24.38 17.37 13.48
CA LEU A 82 -25.11 17.46 14.74
C LEU A 82 -25.95 18.75 14.82
N GLU A 83 -25.44 19.87 14.31
CA GLU A 83 -26.21 21.11 14.18
C GLU A 83 -27.43 20.94 13.27
N GLU A 84 -27.29 20.21 12.15
CA GLU A 84 -28.41 19.90 11.25
C GLU A 84 -29.47 19.04 11.95
N ARG A 85 -29.04 17.98 12.66
CA ARG A 85 -29.98 17.12 13.42
C ARG A 85 -30.71 17.85 14.53
N ARG A 86 -30.12 18.92 15.09
CA ARG A 86 -30.74 19.80 16.08
C ARG A 86 -31.66 20.85 15.46
N GLY A 87 -31.71 20.96 14.12
CA GLY A 87 -32.47 21.96 13.40
C GLY A 87 -31.87 23.38 13.46
N VAL A 88 -30.59 23.50 13.84
CA VAL A 88 -29.88 24.81 13.89
C VAL A 88 -29.51 25.28 12.50
N ILE A 89 -29.16 24.34 11.62
CA ILE A 89 -28.85 24.62 10.22
C ILE A 89 -29.79 23.84 9.30
N GLU A 90 -30.09 24.43 8.15
CA GLU A 90 -30.96 23.86 7.13
C GLU A 90 -30.34 24.01 5.73
N PHE A 91 -30.62 23.05 4.86
CA PHE A 91 -30.21 23.04 3.46
C PHE A 91 -31.40 23.20 2.54
N HIS A 92 -31.34 24.21 1.66
CA HIS A 92 -32.43 24.51 0.72
C HIS A 92 -31.89 24.67 -0.69
N VAL A 93 -32.40 23.89 -1.65
CA VAL A 93 -32.11 24.14 -3.07
C VAL A 93 -33.04 25.24 -3.55
N VAL A 94 -32.45 26.41 -3.82
CA VAL A 94 -33.16 27.61 -4.25
C VAL A 94 -32.74 28.01 -5.66
N GLY A 95 -33.61 28.73 -6.35
CA GLY A 95 -33.33 29.26 -7.68
C GLY A 95 -34.38 30.28 -8.07
N ASN A 96 -34.05 31.12 -9.04
CA ASN A 96 -35.04 32.02 -9.61
C ASN A 96 -35.95 31.23 -10.56
N SER A 97 -37.26 31.38 -10.42
CA SER A 97 -38.24 30.76 -11.32
C SER A 97 -39.11 31.86 -11.92
N LEU A 98 -39.17 31.91 -13.24
CA LEU A 98 -40.00 32.88 -13.97
C LEU A 98 -41.48 32.49 -13.99
N ASN A 99 -41.80 31.22 -13.70
CA ASN A 99 -43.14 30.66 -13.87
C ASN A 99 -44.00 30.72 -12.60
N GLN A 100 -43.45 31.23 -11.49
CA GLN A 100 -44.13 31.29 -10.19
C GLN A 100 -43.96 32.67 -9.59
N LYS A 101 -44.94 33.12 -8.78
CA LYS A 101 -44.80 34.38 -8.04
C LYS A 101 -43.53 34.29 -7.16
N PRO A 102 -42.67 35.31 -7.16
CA PRO A 102 -41.41 35.26 -6.43
C PRO A 102 -41.69 35.11 -4.93
N ASN A 103 -41.23 34.01 -4.35
CA ASN A 103 -41.30 33.80 -2.91
C ASN A 103 -40.32 34.76 -2.23
N LYS A 104 -40.83 35.70 -1.44
CA LYS A 104 -40.02 36.72 -0.73
C LYS A 104 -38.87 36.10 0.07
N LYS A 105 -39.09 34.93 0.71
CA LYS A 105 -38.07 34.23 1.48
C LYS A 105 -36.93 33.71 0.60
N ILE A 106 -37.27 33.10 -0.55
CA ILE A 106 -36.29 32.62 -1.53
C ILE A 106 -35.49 33.79 -2.10
N LEU A 107 -36.16 34.90 -2.42
CA LEU A 107 -35.49 36.09 -2.94
C LEU A 107 -34.50 36.67 -1.92
N MET A 108 -34.89 36.76 -0.64
CA MET A 108 -33.99 37.18 0.44
C MET A 108 -32.77 36.24 0.55
N TRP A 109 -32.97 34.93 0.42
CA TRP A 109 -31.87 33.97 0.42
C TRP A 109 -30.96 34.10 -0.80
N LEU A 110 -31.51 34.32 -2.00
CA LEU A 110 -30.71 34.55 -3.21
C LEU A 110 -29.86 35.83 -3.09
N VAL A 111 -30.43 36.91 -2.54
CA VAL A 111 -29.67 38.14 -2.22
C VAL A 111 -28.59 37.87 -1.18
N GLY A 112 -28.91 37.10 -0.13
CA GLY A 112 -27.93 36.67 0.87
C GLY A 112 -26.77 35.89 0.25
N LEU A 113 -27.07 34.90 -0.60
CA LEU A 113 -26.08 34.11 -1.34
C LEU A 113 -25.22 34.96 -2.26
N GLN A 114 -25.84 35.88 -3.02
CA GLN A 114 -25.15 36.82 -3.90
C GLN A 114 -24.14 37.67 -3.11
N ASN A 115 -24.53 38.15 -1.92
CA ASN A 115 -23.62 38.87 -1.03
C ASN A 115 -22.50 37.97 -0.51
N VAL A 116 -22.80 36.73 -0.06
CA VAL A 116 -21.76 35.79 0.41
C VAL A 116 -20.74 35.52 -0.70
N PHE A 117 -21.20 35.19 -1.91
CA PHE A 117 -20.30 34.96 -3.05
C PHE A 117 -19.48 36.21 -3.39
N SER A 118 -20.09 37.40 -3.41
CA SER A 118 -19.39 38.65 -3.71
C SER A 118 -18.28 38.97 -2.70
N HIS A 119 -18.47 38.64 -1.41
CA HIS A 119 -17.44 38.88 -0.39
C HIS A 119 -16.35 37.80 -0.39
N GLN A 120 -16.72 36.54 -0.63
CA GLN A 120 -15.79 35.40 -0.56
C GLN A 120 -15.02 35.18 -1.87
N LEU A 121 -15.51 35.71 -2.99
CA LEU A 121 -14.89 35.60 -4.32
C LEU A 121 -14.58 37.00 -4.88
N PRO A 122 -13.62 37.74 -4.30
CA PRO A 122 -13.36 39.15 -4.65
C PRO A 122 -12.88 39.36 -6.10
N ARG A 123 -12.34 38.31 -6.74
CA ARG A 123 -11.94 38.34 -8.16
C ARG A 123 -13.13 38.26 -9.12
N MET A 124 -14.31 37.89 -8.64
CA MET A 124 -15.51 37.73 -9.45
C MET A 124 -16.35 39.02 -9.39
N PRO A 125 -16.66 39.67 -10.53
CA PRO A 125 -17.47 40.88 -10.55
C PRO A 125 -18.85 40.66 -9.92
N LYS A 126 -19.34 41.64 -9.15
CA LYS A 126 -20.62 41.53 -8.43
C LYS A 126 -21.79 41.37 -9.39
N GLU A 127 -21.77 42.08 -10.51
CA GLU A 127 -22.78 42.01 -11.58
C GLU A 127 -22.80 40.62 -12.20
N TYR A 128 -21.62 40.01 -12.39
CA TYR A 128 -21.48 38.66 -12.93
C TYR A 128 -22.07 37.62 -12.00
N ILE A 129 -21.73 37.68 -10.71
CA ILE A 129 -22.31 36.81 -9.67
C ILE A 129 -23.82 36.94 -9.65
N THR A 130 -24.32 38.18 -9.62
CA THR A 130 -25.75 38.48 -9.57
C THR A 130 -26.46 37.88 -10.79
N ARG A 131 -25.92 38.06 -11.98
CA ARG A 131 -26.50 37.51 -13.20
C ARG A 131 -26.66 35.99 -13.15
N LEU A 132 -25.68 35.26 -12.63
CA LEU A 132 -25.74 33.79 -12.57
C LEU A 132 -26.56 33.26 -11.40
N VAL A 133 -26.48 33.87 -10.22
CA VAL A 133 -27.29 33.46 -9.04
C VAL A 133 -28.79 33.62 -9.32
N PHE A 134 -29.17 34.65 -10.07
CA PHE A 134 -30.56 34.92 -10.44
C PHE A 134 -30.96 34.36 -11.82
N ASP A 135 -30.06 33.65 -12.51
CA ASP A 135 -30.36 33.00 -13.79
C ASP A 135 -31.29 31.79 -13.56
N PRO A 136 -32.43 31.67 -14.26
CA PRO A 136 -33.38 30.57 -14.07
C PRO A 136 -32.83 29.16 -14.39
N LYS A 137 -31.73 29.06 -15.14
CA LYS A 137 -31.06 27.79 -15.44
C LYS A 137 -30.10 27.36 -14.33
N HIS A 138 -29.79 28.26 -13.39
CA HIS A 138 -28.91 27.99 -12.26
C HIS A 138 -29.74 27.73 -11.00
N LYS A 139 -29.23 26.84 -10.17
CA LYS A 139 -29.75 26.59 -8.83
C LYS A 139 -28.63 26.80 -7.83
N THR A 140 -28.99 27.12 -6.60
CA THR A 140 -28.05 27.26 -5.51
C THR A 140 -28.51 26.42 -4.33
N LEU A 141 -27.63 25.53 -3.85
CA LEU A 141 -27.81 24.89 -2.55
C LEU A 141 -27.42 25.90 -1.48
N ALA A 142 -28.39 26.41 -0.74
CA ALA A 142 -28.19 27.37 0.34
C ALA A 142 -28.02 26.64 1.68
N LEU A 143 -27.03 27.07 2.47
CA LEU A 143 -26.88 26.71 3.87
C LEU A 143 -27.39 27.88 4.73
N ILE A 144 -28.46 27.61 5.49
CA ILE A 144 -29.14 28.57 6.33
C ILE A 144 -28.87 28.22 7.79
N LYS A 145 -28.55 29.22 8.61
CA LYS A 145 -28.41 29.11 10.08
C LYS A 145 -29.17 30.25 10.73
N ASP A 146 -30.08 29.93 11.65
CA ASP A 146 -30.93 30.91 12.33
C ASP A 146 -31.63 31.89 11.35
N GLY A 147 -32.11 31.36 10.22
CA GLY A 147 -32.77 32.12 9.16
C GLY A 147 -31.85 32.94 8.25
N ARG A 148 -30.54 32.97 8.50
CA ARG A 148 -29.55 33.72 7.69
C ARG A 148 -28.75 32.79 6.79
N VAL A 149 -28.41 33.27 5.60
CA VAL A 149 -27.51 32.55 4.68
C VAL A 149 -26.07 32.63 5.21
N ILE A 150 -25.46 31.47 5.44
CA ILE A 150 -24.05 31.39 5.87
C ILE A 150 -23.12 30.77 4.82
N GLY A 151 -23.68 30.20 3.75
CA GLY A 151 -22.91 29.63 2.65
C GLY A 151 -23.81 29.05 1.55
N GLY A 152 -23.19 28.61 0.46
CA GLY A 152 -23.90 27.88 -0.57
C GLY A 152 -23.03 27.45 -1.75
N ILE A 153 -23.62 26.63 -2.61
CA ILE A 153 -23.03 26.18 -3.87
C ILE A 153 -23.99 26.49 -5.00
N CYS A 154 -23.61 27.40 -5.90
CA CYS A 154 -24.33 27.69 -7.14
C CYS A 154 -23.88 26.71 -8.22
N PHE A 155 -24.83 26.08 -8.90
CA PHE A 155 -24.57 25.04 -9.89
C PHE A 155 -25.57 25.09 -11.04
N ARG A 156 -25.19 24.50 -12.17
CA ARG A 156 -26.02 24.35 -13.36
C ARG A 156 -25.99 22.90 -13.82
N MET A 157 -27.16 22.28 -13.87
CA MET A 157 -27.30 20.89 -14.29
C MET A 157 -27.37 20.79 -15.82
N PHE A 158 -26.68 19.81 -16.39
CA PHE A 158 -26.78 19.43 -17.80
C PHE A 158 -27.18 17.94 -17.91
N PRO A 159 -28.47 17.61 -17.68
CA PRO A 159 -28.91 16.21 -17.63
C PRO A 159 -28.58 15.42 -18.89
N SER A 160 -28.81 16.00 -20.08
CA SER A 160 -28.51 15.36 -21.37
C SER A 160 -27.02 15.03 -21.55
N GLN A 161 -26.12 15.83 -20.96
CA GLN A 161 -24.68 15.61 -21.03
C GLN A 161 -24.15 14.72 -19.90
N GLY A 162 -24.97 14.47 -18.87
CA GLY A 162 -24.62 13.64 -17.72
C GLY A 162 -23.67 14.29 -16.72
N PHE A 163 -23.64 15.62 -16.63
CA PHE A 163 -22.80 16.34 -15.66
C PHE A 163 -23.49 17.60 -15.10
N THR A 164 -22.93 18.14 -14.01
CA THR A 164 -23.29 19.45 -13.46
C THR A 164 -22.05 20.33 -13.34
N GLU A 165 -22.20 21.59 -13.74
CA GLU A 165 -21.19 22.64 -13.53
C GLU A 165 -21.39 23.24 -12.14
N ILE A 166 -20.33 23.25 -11.33
CA ILE A 166 -20.27 24.05 -10.11
C ILE A 166 -19.71 25.42 -10.49
N VAL A 167 -20.52 26.46 -10.27
CA VAL A 167 -20.22 27.83 -10.69
C VAL A 167 -19.60 28.61 -9.54
N PHE A 168 -20.23 28.57 -8.36
CA PHE A 168 -19.73 29.24 -7.15
C PHE A 168 -19.82 28.31 -5.96
N CYS A 169 -18.83 28.36 -5.07
CA CYS A 169 -18.84 27.61 -3.82
C CYS A 169 -18.19 28.47 -2.74
N ALA A 170 -18.96 28.87 -1.73
CA ALA A 170 -18.46 29.73 -0.66
C ALA A 170 -19.20 29.52 0.67
N VAL A 171 -18.49 29.78 1.75
CA VAL A 171 -19.01 29.87 3.12
C VAL A 171 -18.50 31.18 3.71
N THR A 172 -19.34 31.88 4.46
CA THR A 172 -18.99 33.12 5.18
C THR A 172 -17.77 32.92 6.09
N SER A 173 -16.87 33.90 6.13
CA SER A 173 -15.57 33.79 6.81
C SER A 173 -15.66 33.39 8.29
N ASN A 174 -16.66 33.89 9.02
CA ASN A 174 -16.91 33.56 10.43
C ASN A 174 -17.41 32.12 10.67
N GLU A 175 -17.93 31.47 9.63
CA GLU A 175 -18.40 30.08 9.66
C GLU A 175 -17.44 29.10 8.94
N GLN A 176 -16.34 29.59 8.37
CA GLN A 176 -15.34 28.72 7.75
C GLN A 176 -14.63 27.84 8.78
N VAL A 177 -13.98 26.77 8.29
CA VAL A 177 -13.19 25.83 9.12
C VAL A 177 -14.03 25.01 10.12
N LYS A 178 -15.36 25.20 10.16
CA LYS A 178 -16.32 24.41 10.99
C LYS A 178 -16.88 23.17 10.31
N GLY A 179 -16.48 22.87 9.06
CA GLY A 179 -16.92 21.68 8.32
C GLY A 179 -18.09 21.90 7.35
N TYR A 180 -18.74 23.07 7.37
CA TYR A 180 -19.91 23.35 6.52
C TYR A 180 -19.66 23.22 5.01
N GLY A 181 -18.47 23.56 4.52
CA GLY A 181 -18.16 23.40 3.09
C GLY A 181 -18.22 21.93 2.65
N THR A 182 -17.64 21.02 3.45
CA THR A 182 -17.72 19.58 3.22
C THR A 182 -19.17 19.10 3.34
N HIS A 183 -19.90 19.57 4.34
CA HIS A 183 -21.30 19.19 4.53
C HIS A 183 -22.21 19.65 3.37
N LEU A 184 -22.03 20.88 2.88
CA LEU A 184 -22.65 21.41 1.66
C LEU A 184 -22.39 20.52 0.45
N MET A 185 -21.13 20.13 0.23
CA MET A 185 -20.76 19.29 -0.90
C MET A 185 -21.36 17.88 -0.78
N ASN A 186 -21.43 17.31 0.42
CA ASN A 186 -22.05 16.00 0.65
C ASN A 186 -23.55 16.02 0.32
N HIS A 187 -24.27 17.04 0.79
CA HIS A 187 -25.68 17.28 0.44
C HIS A 187 -25.86 17.48 -1.06
N LEU A 188 -24.97 18.24 -1.70
CA LEU A 188 -24.99 18.46 -3.14
C LEU A 188 -24.81 17.15 -3.92
N LYS A 189 -23.88 16.29 -3.48
CA LYS A 189 -23.64 14.97 -4.11
C LYS A 189 -24.87 14.09 -4.02
N GLU A 190 -25.48 13.97 -2.85
CA GLU A 190 -26.70 13.17 -2.68
C GLU A 190 -27.86 13.71 -3.50
N TYR A 191 -28.03 15.04 -3.56
CA TYR A 191 -29.02 15.66 -4.41
C TYR A 191 -28.81 15.25 -5.88
N HIS A 192 -27.58 15.24 -6.39
CA HIS A 192 -27.31 14.89 -7.79
C HIS A 192 -27.40 13.39 -8.07
N ILE A 193 -27.03 12.53 -7.10
CA ILE A 193 -27.25 11.08 -7.19
C ILE A 193 -28.76 10.78 -7.33
N LYS A 194 -29.62 11.48 -6.58
CA LYS A 194 -31.09 11.35 -6.71
C LYS A 194 -31.63 11.80 -8.08
N HIS A 195 -30.88 12.63 -8.80
CA HIS A 195 -31.24 13.11 -10.15
C HIS A 195 -30.48 12.39 -11.27
N ASP A 196 -29.81 11.27 -10.96
CA ASP A 196 -29.03 10.48 -11.91
C ASP A 196 -27.92 11.27 -12.64
N ILE A 197 -27.32 12.25 -11.96
CA ILE A 197 -26.16 12.99 -12.44
C ILE A 197 -24.94 12.64 -11.59
N LEU A 198 -24.01 11.90 -12.18
CA LEU A 198 -22.86 11.33 -11.46
C LEU A 198 -21.54 12.04 -11.73
N ASN A 199 -21.55 13.19 -12.39
CA ASN A 199 -20.33 13.94 -12.66
C ASN A 199 -20.46 15.43 -12.33
N PHE A 200 -19.44 15.97 -11.67
CA PHE A 200 -19.25 17.40 -11.49
C PHE A 200 -18.05 17.90 -12.27
N LEU A 201 -18.18 19.11 -12.80
CA LEU A 201 -17.09 19.90 -13.37
C LEU A 201 -17.06 21.27 -12.70
N THR A 202 -15.87 21.79 -12.45
CA THR A 202 -15.68 23.12 -11.88
C THR A 202 -14.37 23.71 -12.35
N TYR A 203 -14.33 25.03 -12.52
CA TYR A 203 -13.08 25.76 -12.52
C TYR A 203 -12.75 26.17 -11.09
N ALA A 204 -11.56 25.81 -10.62
CA ALA A 204 -11.10 26.09 -9.27
C ALA A 204 -9.89 27.03 -9.30
N ASP A 205 -9.99 28.10 -8.52
CA ASP A 205 -8.84 28.97 -8.21
C ASP A 205 -7.77 28.18 -7.46
N GLU A 206 -6.51 28.61 -7.55
CA GLU A 206 -5.35 27.92 -6.95
C GLU A 206 -5.54 27.65 -5.45
N TYR A 207 -6.11 28.61 -4.72
CA TYR A 207 -6.39 28.50 -3.28
C TYR A 207 -7.53 27.51 -2.96
N ALA A 208 -8.42 27.24 -3.91
CA ALA A 208 -9.57 26.34 -3.75
C ALA A 208 -9.27 24.89 -4.19
N ILE A 209 -8.20 24.66 -4.96
CA ILE A 209 -7.82 23.30 -5.42
C ILE A 209 -7.72 22.32 -4.25
N GLY A 210 -7.14 22.75 -3.13
CA GLY A 210 -7.00 21.90 -1.94
C GLY A 210 -8.34 21.47 -1.35
N TYR A 211 -9.34 22.36 -1.37
CA TYR A 211 -10.71 22.02 -0.96
C TYR A 211 -11.34 21.01 -1.93
N PHE A 212 -11.30 21.27 -3.24
CA PHE A 212 -11.92 20.37 -4.23
C PHE A 212 -11.26 18.99 -4.26
N LYS A 213 -9.93 18.90 -4.13
CA LYS A 213 -9.23 17.61 -3.98
C LYS A 213 -9.74 16.81 -2.78
N LYS A 214 -9.96 17.46 -1.63
CA LYS A 214 -10.54 16.81 -0.43
C LYS A 214 -11.97 16.33 -0.68
N GLN A 215 -12.71 16.98 -1.57
CA GLN A 215 -14.06 16.56 -1.96
C GLN A 215 -14.06 15.48 -3.05
N GLY A 216 -12.91 14.97 -3.48
CA GLY A 216 -12.82 13.92 -4.49
C GLY A 216 -12.76 14.44 -5.94
N PHE A 217 -12.43 15.72 -6.14
CA PHE A 217 -12.14 16.24 -7.47
C PHE A 217 -10.70 15.96 -7.89
N SER A 218 -10.51 15.65 -9.16
CA SER A 218 -9.22 15.47 -9.81
C SER A 218 -9.03 16.45 -10.96
N LYS A 219 -7.77 16.72 -11.32
CA LYS A 219 -7.44 17.40 -12.58
C LYS A 219 -7.61 16.48 -13.80
N GLU A 220 -7.64 15.17 -13.56
CA GLU A 220 -7.89 14.17 -14.59
C GLU A 220 -9.39 14.05 -14.83
N ILE A 221 -9.86 14.65 -15.93
CA ILE A 221 -11.27 14.67 -16.31
C ILE A 221 -11.60 13.40 -17.10
N LYS A 222 -12.46 12.54 -16.55
CA LYS A 222 -12.92 11.31 -17.22
C LYS A 222 -13.95 11.58 -18.32
N ILE A 223 -14.67 12.71 -18.24
CA ILE A 223 -15.68 13.09 -19.22
C ILE A 223 -14.99 13.55 -20.51
N PRO A 224 -15.40 13.06 -21.69
CA PRO A 224 -14.85 13.53 -22.97
C PRO A 224 -15.06 15.03 -23.17
N LYS A 225 -14.05 15.72 -23.74
CA LYS A 225 -14.09 17.17 -24.02
C LYS A 225 -15.31 17.60 -24.82
N THR A 226 -15.74 16.78 -25.78
CA THR A 226 -16.90 17.04 -26.64
C THR A 226 -18.21 17.19 -25.87
N LYS A 227 -18.31 16.64 -24.64
CA LYS A 227 -19.53 16.75 -23.83
C LYS A 227 -19.65 18.09 -23.10
N TYR A 228 -18.54 18.73 -22.75
CA TYR A 228 -18.55 19.90 -21.86
C TYR A 228 -17.99 21.19 -22.49
N VAL A 229 -17.15 21.10 -23.52
CA VAL A 229 -16.65 22.28 -24.24
C VAL A 229 -17.82 23.04 -24.87
N GLY A 230 -17.90 24.35 -24.61
CA GLY A 230 -19.01 25.22 -25.04
C GLY A 230 -20.25 25.20 -24.13
N TYR A 231 -20.31 24.28 -23.15
CA TYR A 231 -21.40 24.24 -22.15
C TYR A 231 -21.02 24.94 -20.85
N ILE A 232 -19.81 24.69 -20.37
CA ILE A 232 -19.26 25.29 -19.14
C ILE A 232 -18.55 26.60 -19.45
N LYS A 233 -18.42 27.45 -18.44
CA LYS A 233 -17.71 28.74 -18.56
C LYS A 233 -16.24 28.57 -18.22
N ASP A 234 -15.37 29.15 -19.04
CA ASP A 234 -13.93 29.19 -18.80
C ASP A 234 -13.56 30.43 -17.98
N TYR A 235 -12.65 30.25 -17.02
CA TYR A 235 -12.14 31.31 -16.16
C TYR A 235 -10.62 31.39 -16.27
N GLU A 236 -10.10 32.58 -16.55
CA GLU A 236 -8.67 32.81 -16.67
C GLU A 236 -7.96 32.56 -15.33
N GLY A 237 -6.85 31.82 -15.37
CA GLY A 237 -6.09 31.46 -14.17
C GLY A 237 -6.74 30.39 -13.28
N ALA A 238 -7.87 29.81 -13.68
CA ALA A 238 -8.51 28.72 -12.96
C ALA A 238 -8.15 27.35 -13.54
N THR A 239 -8.10 26.34 -12.68
CA THR A 239 -7.87 24.94 -13.08
C THR A 239 -9.18 24.20 -13.23
N LEU A 240 -9.43 23.60 -14.39
CA LEU A 240 -10.56 22.68 -14.59
C LEU A 240 -10.36 21.42 -13.74
N MET A 241 -11.36 21.08 -12.94
CA MET A 241 -11.39 19.89 -12.09
C MET A 241 -12.71 19.14 -12.23
N GLY A 242 -12.67 17.81 -12.11
CA GLY A 242 -13.82 16.93 -12.26
C GLY A 242 -13.96 15.97 -11.08
N CYS A 243 -15.19 15.65 -10.70
CA CYS A 243 -15.51 14.68 -9.66
C CYS A 243 -16.54 13.68 -10.18
N GLU A 244 -16.23 12.40 -10.04
CA GLU A 244 -17.15 11.30 -10.33
C GLU A 244 -17.79 10.85 -9.02
N LEU A 245 -19.13 10.81 -9.01
CA LEU A 245 -19.92 10.43 -7.85
C LEU A 245 -20.19 8.93 -7.86
N ASN A 246 -20.08 8.29 -6.70
CA ASN A 246 -20.43 6.88 -6.55
C ASN A 246 -21.83 6.77 -5.90
N PRO A 247 -22.84 6.25 -6.61
CA PRO A 247 -24.22 6.18 -6.10
C PRO A 247 -24.38 5.23 -4.89
N ARG A 248 -23.40 4.36 -4.62
CA ARG A 248 -23.44 3.43 -3.48
C ARG A 248 -22.98 4.06 -2.16
N ILE A 249 -22.44 5.29 -2.20
CA ILE A 249 -21.91 5.96 -1.02
C ILE A 249 -22.93 6.99 -0.52
N PRO A 250 -23.46 6.85 0.71
CA PRO A 250 -24.24 7.91 1.34
C PRO A 250 -23.27 8.98 1.88
N TYR A 251 -23.10 10.07 1.14
CA TYR A 251 -22.07 11.07 1.40
C TYR A 251 -22.28 11.85 2.72
N THR A 252 -23.51 12.08 3.16
CA THR A 252 -23.84 12.76 4.43
C THR A 252 -23.47 11.92 5.65
N GLU A 253 -23.52 10.58 5.52
CA GLU A 253 -23.16 9.61 6.57
C GLU A 253 -21.73 9.07 6.42
N PHE A 254 -21.01 9.50 5.38
CA PHE A 254 -19.72 8.92 5.00
C PHE A 254 -18.72 8.83 6.16
N SER A 255 -18.55 9.93 6.90
CA SER A 255 -17.60 9.97 8.04
C SER A 255 -17.95 8.94 9.13
N VAL A 256 -19.24 8.73 9.42
CA VAL A 256 -19.70 7.76 10.42
C VAL A 256 -19.46 6.34 9.93
N ILE A 257 -19.73 6.07 8.66
CA ILE A 257 -19.50 4.76 8.03
C ILE A 257 -18.02 4.41 8.06
N ILE A 258 -17.14 5.35 7.68
CA ILE A 258 -15.69 5.14 7.72
C ILE A 258 -15.20 4.93 9.17
N LYS A 259 -15.72 5.66 10.16
CA LYS A 259 -15.39 5.43 11.58
C LYS A 259 -15.74 4.00 11.99
N LYS A 260 -16.97 3.55 11.71
CA LYS A 260 -17.42 2.17 12.00
C LYS A 260 -16.58 1.12 11.26
N GLN A 261 -16.32 1.30 9.98
CA GLN A 261 -15.46 0.40 9.20
C GLN A 261 -14.05 0.27 9.79
N LYS A 262 -13.46 1.39 10.24
CA LYS A 262 -12.15 1.39 10.89
C LYS A 262 -12.17 0.66 12.22
N GLU A 263 -13.22 0.82 13.02
CA GLU A 263 -13.41 0.11 14.29
C GLU A 263 -13.55 -1.40 14.08
N ILE A 264 -14.35 -1.82 13.10
CA ILE A 264 -14.47 -3.24 12.71
C ILE A 264 -13.08 -3.80 12.35
N ILE A 265 -12.34 -3.13 11.46
CA ILE A 265 -11.01 -3.57 11.04
C ILE A 265 -10.06 -3.64 12.24
N LYS A 266 -10.11 -2.67 13.16
CA LYS A 266 -9.27 -2.65 14.35
C LYS A 266 -9.56 -3.85 15.25
N LYS A 267 -10.83 -4.15 15.54
CA LYS A 267 -11.21 -5.33 16.34
C LYS A 267 -10.81 -6.64 15.64
N LEU A 268 -10.94 -6.72 14.32
CA LEU A 268 -10.47 -7.87 13.56
C LEU A 268 -8.96 -8.06 13.66
N ILE A 269 -8.19 -6.96 13.59
CA ILE A 269 -6.74 -6.99 13.80
C ILE A 269 -6.41 -7.42 15.22
N GLU A 270 -7.10 -6.90 16.24
CA GLU A 270 -6.89 -7.27 17.65
C GLU A 270 -7.16 -8.75 17.89
N ARG A 271 -8.28 -9.30 17.38
CA ARG A 271 -8.61 -10.73 17.48
C ARG A 271 -7.57 -11.60 16.78
N LYS A 272 -7.11 -11.18 15.60
CA LYS A 272 -6.04 -11.86 14.86
C LYS A 272 -4.69 -11.75 15.58
N GLN A 273 -4.38 -10.60 16.18
CA GLN A 273 -3.18 -10.41 16.98
C GLN A 273 -3.20 -11.26 18.26
N ALA A 274 -4.36 -11.44 18.90
CA ALA A 274 -4.50 -12.34 20.04
C ALA A 274 -4.16 -13.79 19.67
N GLN A 275 -4.54 -14.23 18.46
CA GLN A 275 -4.14 -15.55 17.92
C GLN A 275 -2.64 -15.61 17.55
N ILE A 276 -2.06 -14.50 17.07
CA ILE A 276 -0.67 -14.44 16.59
C ILE A 276 0.34 -14.15 17.72
N ARG A 277 -0.06 -13.56 18.85
CA ARG A 277 0.77 -13.27 20.04
C ARG A 277 1.21 -14.52 20.81
N LYS A 278 1.32 -15.66 20.12
CA LYS A 278 2.06 -16.81 20.61
C LYS A 278 3.54 -16.42 20.69
N VAL A 279 4.03 -16.18 21.90
CA VAL A 279 5.45 -15.93 22.14
C VAL A 279 6.19 -17.25 21.91
N TYR A 280 7.03 -17.30 20.89
CA TYR A 280 7.86 -18.46 20.63
C TYR A 280 9.13 -18.39 21.50
N PRO A 281 9.60 -19.52 22.04
CA PRO A 281 10.87 -19.56 22.74
C PRO A 281 12.01 -19.13 21.80
N GLY A 282 13.06 -18.53 22.36
CA GLY A 282 14.25 -18.16 21.60
C GLY A 282 14.89 -19.38 20.90
N LEU A 283 15.43 -19.17 19.71
CA LEU A 283 16.04 -20.23 18.91
C LEU A 283 17.31 -20.76 19.60
N SER A 284 17.28 -22.01 20.06
CA SER A 284 18.38 -22.64 20.81
C SER A 284 19.52 -23.14 19.91
N CYS A 285 19.25 -23.43 18.64
CA CYS A 285 20.17 -24.03 17.69
C CYS A 285 21.48 -23.24 17.46
N PHE A 286 21.48 -21.92 17.73
CA PHE A 286 22.69 -21.09 17.61
C PHE A 286 23.68 -21.31 18.77
N LYS A 287 23.22 -21.81 19.92
CA LYS A 287 24.09 -22.19 21.04
C LYS A 287 24.94 -23.42 20.72
N ASP A 288 24.44 -24.28 19.82
CA ASP A 288 25.09 -25.51 19.36
C ASP A 288 26.09 -25.27 18.20
N GLY A 289 26.42 -24.00 17.91
CA GLY A 289 27.41 -23.62 16.89
C GLY A 289 26.87 -23.50 15.46
N VAL A 290 25.56 -23.66 15.24
CA VAL A 290 24.91 -23.45 13.94
C VAL A 290 24.85 -21.95 13.65
N ARG A 291 25.43 -21.48 12.54
CA ARG A 291 25.46 -20.04 12.19
C ARG A 291 24.25 -19.56 11.38
N GLN A 292 23.53 -20.47 10.73
CA GLN A 292 22.40 -20.16 9.84
C GLN A 292 21.34 -21.26 9.91
N ILE A 293 20.07 -20.88 9.91
CA ILE A 293 18.93 -21.81 9.79
C ILE A 293 18.05 -21.39 8.61
N PRO A 294 17.43 -22.35 7.89
CA PRO A 294 16.42 -22.04 6.88
C PRO A 294 15.26 -21.26 7.50
N ILE A 295 14.77 -20.23 6.81
CA ILE A 295 13.68 -19.37 7.29
C ILE A 295 12.40 -20.19 7.53
N GLU A 296 12.20 -21.24 6.73
CA GLU A 296 11.09 -22.20 6.81
C GLU A 296 11.12 -23.04 8.10
N SER A 297 12.28 -23.17 8.74
CA SER A 297 12.45 -23.95 9.98
C SER A 297 12.05 -23.16 11.23
N ILE A 298 11.88 -21.84 11.12
CA ILE A 298 11.49 -20.98 12.25
C ILE A 298 10.03 -21.30 12.62
N PRO A 299 9.74 -21.74 13.86
CA PRO A 299 8.40 -22.18 14.26
C PRO A 299 7.28 -21.18 13.92
N GLY A 300 7.50 -19.90 14.21
CA GLY A 300 6.52 -18.85 13.91
C GLY A 300 6.33 -18.55 12.41
N ILE A 301 7.30 -18.87 11.55
CA ILE A 301 7.18 -18.70 10.09
C ILE A 301 6.51 -19.94 9.48
N ARG A 302 6.90 -21.12 9.93
CA ARG A 302 6.32 -22.40 9.50
C ARG A 302 4.80 -22.46 9.75
N GLU A 303 4.36 -21.97 10.90
CA GLU A 303 2.94 -21.93 11.28
C GLU A 303 2.11 -20.93 10.45
N THR A 304 2.73 -19.90 9.85
CA THR A 304 2.01 -18.92 9.00
C THR A 304 1.70 -19.44 7.60
N GLY A 305 2.17 -20.64 7.24
CA GLY A 305 2.05 -21.18 5.89
C GLY A 305 2.90 -20.41 4.87
N TRP A 306 3.89 -19.64 5.34
CA TRP A 306 4.82 -18.92 4.48
C TRP A 306 5.57 -19.92 3.59
N LYS A 307 5.47 -19.72 2.28
CA LYS A 307 6.28 -20.41 1.29
C LYS A 307 7.23 -19.38 0.68
N PRO A 308 8.50 -19.72 0.42
CA PRO A 308 9.39 -18.82 -0.29
C PRO A 308 8.77 -18.44 -1.63
N SER A 309 8.72 -17.13 -1.91
CA SER A 309 8.20 -16.62 -3.18
C SER A 309 9.01 -17.23 -4.32
N GLY A 310 8.33 -17.91 -5.24
CA GLY A 310 8.94 -18.71 -6.32
C GLY A 310 9.69 -17.93 -7.40
N LYS A 311 10.30 -16.78 -7.06
CA LYS A 311 11.19 -16.02 -7.94
C LYS A 311 12.64 -16.54 -7.95
N GLU A 312 12.96 -17.57 -7.17
CA GLU A 312 14.15 -18.41 -7.39
C GLU A 312 13.83 -19.67 -8.22
N LYS A 313 13.09 -19.53 -9.33
CA LYS A 313 13.22 -20.52 -10.41
C LYS A 313 14.39 -20.14 -11.31
N SER A 314 15.59 -20.06 -10.74
CA SER A 314 16.76 -20.45 -11.54
C SER A 314 16.47 -21.88 -11.99
N LYS A 315 16.59 -22.18 -13.27
CA LYS A 315 16.24 -23.48 -13.86
C LYS A 315 16.92 -24.62 -13.09
N GLU A 316 16.30 -25.14 -12.05
CA GLU A 316 16.68 -26.42 -11.49
C GLU A 316 16.26 -27.46 -12.53
N PRO A 317 17.18 -28.33 -12.98
CA PRO A 317 16.82 -29.44 -13.84
C PRO A 317 15.69 -30.20 -13.15
N LYS A 318 14.52 -30.28 -13.79
CA LYS A 318 13.35 -30.99 -13.24
C LYS A 318 13.57 -32.51 -13.14
N ASP A 319 14.70 -33.00 -13.64
CA ASP A 319 15.09 -34.40 -13.68
C ASP A 319 16.36 -34.64 -12.84
N PRO A 320 16.28 -35.43 -11.74
CA PRO A 320 17.42 -35.83 -10.93
C PRO A 320 18.56 -36.51 -11.72
N ASP A 321 18.24 -37.20 -12.83
CA ASP A 321 19.25 -37.85 -13.66
C ASP A 321 19.99 -36.87 -14.57
N GLN A 322 19.31 -35.80 -15.01
CA GLN A 322 19.94 -34.70 -15.72
C GLN A 322 20.91 -33.95 -14.81
N LEU A 323 20.50 -33.64 -13.57
CA LEU A 323 21.37 -33.00 -12.59
C LEU A 323 22.60 -33.87 -12.29
N TYR A 324 22.40 -35.17 -12.05
CA TYR A 324 23.50 -36.11 -11.82
C TYR A 324 24.49 -36.13 -12.99
N SER A 325 23.99 -36.20 -14.23
CA SER A 325 24.81 -36.20 -15.44
C SER A 325 25.63 -34.91 -15.58
N THR A 326 25.02 -33.75 -15.32
CA THR A 326 25.70 -32.46 -15.35
C THR A 326 26.79 -32.38 -14.27
N LEU A 327 26.48 -32.73 -13.02
CA LEU A 327 27.45 -32.70 -11.92
C LEU A 327 28.61 -33.68 -12.16
N LYS A 328 28.32 -34.86 -12.72
CA LYS A 328 29.33 -35.85 -13.11
C LYS A 328 30.28 -35.29 -14.17
N GLY A 329 29.74 -34.62 -15.18
CA GLY A 329 30.54 -33.97 -16.23
C GLY A 329 31.46 -32.89 -15.67
N ILE A 330 30.97 -32.06 -14.74
CA ILE A 330 31.75 -30.99 -14.10
C ILE A 330 32.85 -31.59 -13.22
N LEU A 331 32.51 -32.57 -12.37
CA LEU A 331 33.48 -33.20 -11.49
C LEU A 331 34.61 -33.89 -12.28
N GLN A 332 34.28 -34.53 -13.40
CA GLN A 332 35.27 -35.15 -14.26
C GLN A 332 36.23 -34.11 -14.86
N GLN A 333 35.71 -32.98 -15.34
CA GLN A 333 36.54 -31.90 -15.88
C GLN A 333 37.46 -31.29 -14.81
N VAL A 334 36.95 -31.10 -13.59
CA VAL A 334 37.76 -30.59 -12.46
C VAL A 334 38.87 -31.58 -12.10
N LYS A 335 38.58 -32.88 -12.05
CA LYS A 335 39.59 -33.93 -11.76
C LYS A 335 40.65 -34.05 -12.84
N SER A 336 40.31 -33.75 -14.09
CA SER A 336 41.24 -33.81 -15.24
C SER A 336 42.12 -32.56 -15.38
N HIS A 337 41.89 -31.51 -14.58
CA HIS A 337 42.68 -30.29 -14.64
C HIS A 337 44.08 -30.49 -14.04
N GLN A 338 45.12 -29.90 -14.65
CA GLN A 338 46.52 -30.08 -14.23
C GLN A 338 46.78 -29.71 -12.76
N SER A 339 46.08 -28.71 -12.24
CA SER A 339 46.17 -28.24 -10.84
C SER A 339 45.29 -29.03 -9.85
N ALA A 340 44.67 -30.14 -10.26
CA ALA A 340 43.78 -30.92 -9.41
C ALA A 340 44.51 -31.93 -8.51
N TRP A 341 45.78 -32.24 -8.81
CA TRP A 341 46.55 -33.28 -8.13
C TRP A 341 46.53 -33.23 -6.59
N PRO A 342 46.52 -32.06 -5.91
CA PRO A 342 46.51 -32.05 -4.44
C PRO A 342 45.17 -32.43 -3.83
N PHE A 343 44.09 -32.38 -4.62
CA PHE A 343 42.72 -32.55 -4.15
C PHE A 343 42.13 -33.90 -4.53
N MET A 344 42.92 -34.77 -5.17
CA MET A 344 42.43 -36.04 -5.71
C MET A 344 42.02 -37.04 -4.64
N GLU A 345 42.66 -36.99 -3.46
CA GLU A 345 42.41 -37.89 -2.34
C GLU A 345 42.35 -37.13 -1.00
N PRO A 346 41.79 -37.72 0.06
CA PRO A 346 41.84 -37.14 1.40
C PRO A 346 43.27 -36.90 1.86
N VAL A 347 43.52 -35.73 2.47
CA VAL A 347 44.84 -35.34 2.98
C VAL A 347 45.32 -36.31 4.06
N LYS A 348 46.48 -36.94 3.89
CA LYS A 348 47.02 -37.87 4.90
C LYS A 348 47.66 -37.12 6.07
N ARG A 349 47.47 -37.63 7.29
CA ARG A 349 48.09 -37.08 8.51
C ARG A 349 49.62 -37.00 8.44
N THR A 350 50.24 -37.91 7.70
CA THR A 350 51.69 -37.97 7.49
C THR A 350 52.20 -36.89 6.54
N GLU A 351 51.35 -36.38 5.65
CA GLU A 351 51.70 -35.40 4.62
C GLU A 351 51.39 -33.96 5.08
N ALA A 352 50.47 -33.79 6.03
CA ALA A 352 50.06 -32.50 6.58
C ALA A 352 49.89 -32.57 8.11
N PRO A 353 50.96 -32.27 8.88
CA PRO A 353 50.93 -32.28 10.35
C PRO A 353 49.91 -31.29 10.92
N GLY A 354 49.06 -31.73 11.85
CA GLY A 354 48.04 -30.87 12.48
C GLY A 354 46.87 -30.50 11.57
N TYR A 355 46.80 -31.00 10.33
CA TYR A 355 45.74 -30.65 9.37
C TYR A 355 44.32 -30.83 9.94
N TYR A 356 44.06 -31.95 10.61
CA TYR A 356 42.74 -32.25 11.18
C TYR A 356 42.44 -31.52 12.50
N GLU A 357 43.42 -30.82 13.07
CA GLU A 357 43.24 -29.94 14.22
C GLU A 357 42.81 -28.54 13.76
N VAL A 358 43.34 -28.11 12.61
CA VAL A 358 43.00 -26.83 11.97
C VAL A 358 41.72 -26.93 11.14
N ILE A 359 41.58 -27.97 10.32
CA ILE A 359 40.49 -28.14 9.36
C ILE A 359 39.39 -29.04 9.94
N ARG A 360 38.28 -28.41 10.32
CA ARG A 360 37.11 -29.07 10.93
C ARG A 360 36.32 -30.00 10.01
N PHE A 361 36.25 -29.68 8.71
CA PHE A 361 35.45 -30.42 7.73
C PHE A 361 36.27 -30.73 6.48
N PRO A 362 37.16 -31.72 6.53
CA PRO A 362 37.96 -32.16 5.37
C PRO A 362 37.08 -32.52 4.17
N MET A 363 37.53 -32.18 2.97
CA MET A 363 36.84 -32.51 1.71
C MET A 363 37.86 -32.66 0.59
N ASP A 364 37.59 -33.58 -0.35
CA ASP A 364 38.45 -33.93 -1.48
C ASP A 364 37.62 -34.47 -2.65
N LEU A 365 38.20 -34.54 -3.85
CA LEU A 365 37.51 -34.93 -5.08
C LEU A 365 37.13 -36.42 -5.12
N LYS A 366 37.81 -37.30 -4.38
CA LYS A 366 37.43 -38.72 -4.26
C LYS A 366 36.19 -38.86 -3.37
N THR A 367 36.15 -38.18 -2.23
CA THR A 367 34.97 -38.11 -1.37
C THR A 367 33.76 -37.51 -2.11
N MET A 368 33.98 -36.45 -2.90
CA MET A 368 32.93 -35.89 -3.76
C MET A 368 32.47 -36.85 -4.86
N SER A 369 33.39 -37.64 -5.44
CA SER A 369 33.04 -38.67 -6.44
C SER A 369 32.11 -39.73 -5.83
N GLU A 370 32.41 -40.18 -4.61
CA GLU A 370 31.61 -41.17 -3.89
C GLU A 370 30.24 -40.61 -3.48
N ARG A 371 30.20 -39.39 -2.96
CA ARG A 371 28.93 -38.68 -2.66
C ARG A 371 28.05 -38.53 -3.89
N LEU A 372 28.65 -38.17 -5.04
CA LEU A 372 27.91 -38.06 -6.28
C LEU A 372 27.31 -39.42 -6.69
N LYS A 373 28.12 -40.48 -6.71
CA LYS A 373 27.68 -41.86 -7.03
C LYS A 373 26.52 -42.32 -6.15
N ASN A 374 26.55 -41.97 -4.87
CA ASN A 374 25.51 -42.30 -3.88
C ASN A 374 24.31 -41.33 -3.88
N ARG A 375 24.15 -40.51 -4.94
CA ARG A 375 23.04 -39.56 -5.10
C ARG A 375 22.88 -38.55 -3.96
N TYR A 376 23.96 -38.26 -3.23
CA TYR A 376 23.96 -37.27 -2.13
C TYR A 376 23.64 -35.85 -2.61
N TYR A 377 24.07 -35.48 -3.82
CA TYR A 377 23.87 -34.15 -4.39
C TYR A 377 22.49 -34.01 -5.02
N VAL A 378 21.45 -33.95 -4.18
CA VAL A 378 20.06 -33.69 -4.59
C VAL A 378 19.82 -32.25 -5.06
N SER A 379 20.80 -31.36 -4.86
CA SER A 379 20.80 -30.01 -5.40
C SER A 379 22.20 -29.55 -5.80
N LYS A 380 22.28 -28.65 -6.78
CA LYS A 380 23.55 -28.02 -7.19
C LYS A 380 24.26 -27.28 -6.04
N LYS A 381 23.50 -26.73 -5.08
CA LYS A 381 24.02 -26.00 -3.92
C LYS A 381 24.91 -26.89 -3.03
N LEU A 382 24.51 -28.15 -2.82
CA LEU A 382 25.30 -29.11 -2.03
C LEU A 382 26.64 -29.45 -2.70
N PHE A 383 26.63 -29.65 -4.02
CA PHE A 383 27.84 -29.94 -4.79
C PHE A 383 28.81 -28.75 -4.77
N MET A 384 28.29 -27.54 -4.96
CA MET A 384 29.10 -26.31 -4.92
C MET A 384 29.72 -26.07 -3.53
N ALA A 385 28.97 -26.33 -2.46
CA ALA A 385 29.47 -26.16 -1.10
C ALA A 385 30.63 -27.11 -0.78
N ASP A 386 30.55 -28.38 -1.22
CA ASP A 386 31.64 -29.33 -1.04
C ASP A 386 32.87 -28.95 -1.87
N LEU A 387 32.70 -28.55 -3.13
CA LEU A 387 33.85 -28.18 -3.97
C LEU A 387 34.53 -26.89 -3.48
N GLN A 388 33.75 -25.89 -3.06
CA GLN A 388 34.31 -24.68 -2.45
C GLN A 388 35.07 -25.00 -1.17
N ARG A 389 34.57 -25.94 -0.36
CA ARG A 389 35.24 -26.40 0.87
C ARG A 389 36.61 -27.02 0.59
N VAL A 390 36.78 -27.77 -0.51
CA VAL A 390 38.10 -28.27 -0.94
C VAL A 390 39.12 -27.13 -1.03
N PHE A 391 38.73 -26.02 -1.67
CA PHE A 391 39.62 -24.87 -1.87
C PHE A 391 39.80 -24.02 -0.61
N THR A 392 38.73 -23.76 0.13
CA THR A 392 38.80 -22.99 1.38
C THR A 392 39.68 -23.68 2.40
N ASN A 393 39.51 -25.01 2.60
CA ASN A 393 40.35 -25.77 3.52
C ASN A 393 41.82 -25.73 3.11
N CYS A 394 42.10 -25.82 1.80
CA CYS A 394 43.47 -25.74 1.30
C CYS A 394 44.11 -24.38 1.61
N LYS A 395 43.37 -23.28 1.40
CA LYS A 395 43.83 -21.91 1.65
C LYS A 395 43.92 -21.54 3.12
N GLU A 396 43.13 -22.18 3.96
CA GLU A 396 43.17 -22.01 5.41
C GLU A 396 44.39 -22.69 6.03
N TYR A 397 44.73 -23.88 5.55
CA TYR A 397 45.87 -24.63 6.08
C TYR A 397 47.22 -24.20 5.48
N ASN A 398 47.27 -23.89 4.17
CA ASN A 398 48.52 -23.60 3.48
C ASN A 398 48.75 -22.08 3.31
N PRO A 399 50.00 -21.59 3.37
CA PRO A 399 50.30 -20.19 3.13
C PRO A 399 50.10 -19.80 1.66
N PRO A 400 49.80 -18.51 1.34
CA PRO A 400 49.53 -18.03 -0.01
C PRO A 400 50.61 -18.34 -1.06
N GLU A 401 51.86 -18.44 -0.63
CA GLU A 401 53.04 -18.66 -1.47
C GLU A 401 53.17 -20.12 -1.91
N SER A 402 52.51 -21.04 -1.21
CA SER A 402 52.60 -22.48 -1.45
C SER A 402 52.02 -22.89 -2.81
N GLU A 403 52.57 -23.96 -3.38
CA GLU A 403 52.06 -24.55 -4.62
C GLU A 403 50.62 -25.05 -4.48
N TYR A 404 50.26 -25.53 -3.29
CA TYR A 404 48.91 -25.96 -2.92
C TYR A 404 47.90 -24.81 -2.98
N TYR A 405 48.25 -23.64 -2.43
CA TYR A 405 47.40 -22.45 -2.45
C TYR A 405 47.22 -21.91 -3.88
N LYS A 406 48.30 -21.89 -4.68
CA LYS A 406 48.24 -21.55 -6.10
C LYS A 406 47.33 -22.50 -6.88
N CYS A 407 47.48 -23.80 -6.68
CA CYS A 407 46.62 -24.82 -7.28
C CYS A 407 45.14 -24.62 -6.89
N ALA A 408 44.85 -24.29 -5.63
CA ALA A 408 43.49 -24.00 -5.16
C ALA A 408 42.86 -22.80 -5.89
N ASN A 409 43.61 -21.71 -6.06
CA ASN A 409 43.11 -20.52 -6.77
C ASN A 409 42.84 -20.80 -8.26
N ILE A 410 43.73 -21.54 -8.92
CA ILE A 410 43.58 -21.87 -10.34
C ILE A 410 42.36 -22.76 -10.53
N LEU A 411 42.24 -23.82 -9.72
CA LEU A 411 41.17 -24.79 -9.87
C LEU A 411 39.80 -24.23 -9.46
N GLU A 412 39.75 -23.36 -8.45
CA GLU A 412 38.53 -22.65 -8.06
C GLU A 412 38.01 -21.75 -9.19
N LYS A 413 38.89 -20.97 -9.85
CA LYS A 413 38.50 -20.16 -11.02
C LYS A 413 37.99 -21.02 -12.17
N PHE A 414 38.69 -22.12 -12.47
CA PHE A 414 38.27 -23.07 -13.50
C PHE A 414 36.88 -23.66 -13.20
N PHE A 415 36.66 -24.06 -11.95
CA PHE A 415 35.37 -24.56 -11.49
C PHE A 415 34.25 -23.53 -11.68
N PHE A 416 34.44 -22.27 -11.26
CA PHE A 416 33.43 -21.23 -11.44
C PHE A 416 33.09 -21.01 -12.91
N SER A 417 34.07 -21.10 -13.82
CA SER A 417 33.82 -21.08 -15.27
C SER A 417 32.91 -22.23 -15.70
N LYS A 418 33.19 -23.46 -15.27
CA LYS A 418 32.39 -24.65 -15.63
C LYS A 418 30.97 -24.64 -15.08
N ILE A 419 30.78 -24.12 -13.87
CA ILE A 419 29.46 -23.96 -13.29
C ILE A 419 28.64 -22.89 -14.04
N LYS A 420 29.29 -21.81 -14.50
CA LYS A 420 28.67 -20.77 -15.32
C LYS A 420 28.30 -21.29 -16.72
N GLU A 421 29.21 -22.03 -17.38
CA GLU A 421 28.96 -22.69 -18.67
C GLU A 421 27.79 -23.69 -18.59
N ALA A 422 27.68 -24.42 -17.47
CA ALA A 422 26.59 -25.36 -17.22
C ALA A 422 25.24 -24.69 -16.83
N GLY A 423 25.19 -23.35 -16.77
CA GLY A 423 23.96 -22.61 -16.41
C GLY A 423 23.50 -22.82 -14.96
N LEU A 424 24.41 -23.23 -14.07
CA LEU A 424 24.10 -23.52 -12.68
C LEU A 424 24.18 -22.28 -11.76
N ILE A 425 24.81 -21.20 -12.22
CA ILE A 425 24.80 -19.85 -11.62
C ILE A 425 24.40 -18.85 -12.72
N ASP A 426 23.64 -17.80 -12.39
CA ASP A 426 23.21 -16.76 -13.33
C ASP A 426 24.40 -15.90 -13.83
N LYS A 427 24.20 -15.21 -14.96
CA LYS A 427 25.26 -14.49 -15.69
C LYS A 427 25.85 -13.30 -14.93
#